data_AF-A0A7G8VZA8-F1
#
_entry.id   AF-A0A7G8VZA8-F1
#
_cell.length_a   1.000
_cell.length_b   1.000
_cell.length_c   1.000
_cell.angle_alpha   90.00
_cell.angle_beta   90.00
_cell.angle_gamma   90.00
#
_symmetry.space_group_name_H-M   'P 1'
#
loop_
_entity.id
_entity.type
_entity.pdbx_description
1 polymer ?
#
loop_
_entity_poly.entity_id
_entity_poly.type
_entity_poly.pdbx_seq_one_letter_code
_entity_poly.pdbx_strand_id
1 'polypeptide(L)' 'MSTLRNIALTVHELEEGEFYWVLMEGTDYAMEDALPYLPLESATDPQSTYANALVAGVAAIRRMFGKEGPRA' A
#
# COMPACT_ATOMS: atom_id res chain seq x y z
N MET A 1 -2.58 13.28 -20.56
CA MET A 1 -3.23 11.96 -20.63
C MET A 1 -3.28 11.42 -19.21
N SER A 2 -4.46 11.04 -18.72
CA SER A 2 -4.60 10.37 -17.42
C SER A 2 -3.99 8.97 -17.53
N THR A 3 -2.83 8.73 -16.92
CA THR A 3 -2.26 7.39 -16.82
C THR A 3 -3.01 6.60 -15.74
N LEU A 4 -3.28 5.31 -15.99
CA LEU A 4 -3.83 4.43 -14.97
C LEU A 4 -2.77 4.22 -13.90
N ARG A 5 -3.13 4.39 -12.62
CA ARG A 5 -2.21 4.17 -11.50
C ARG A 5 -2.32 2.74 -11.01
N ASN A 6 -1.19 2.13 -10.70
CA ASN A 6 -1.12 0.80 -10.12
C ASN A 6 -0.72 0.92 -8.64
N ILE A 7 -1.68 0.69 -7.74
CA ILE A 7 -1.47 0.79 -6.29
C ILE A 7 -1.55 -0.59 -5.66
N ALA A 8 -0.50 -0.94 -4.92
CA ALA A 8 -0.46 -2.13 -4.07
C ALA A 8 -0.65 -1.76 -2.60
N LEU A 9 -1.40 -2.59 -1.88
CA LEU A 9 -1.48 -2.59 -0.42
C LEU A 9 -0.89 -3.89 0.08
N THR A 10 0.19 -3.80 0.85
CA THR A 10 0.79 -4.95 1.54
C THR A 10 0.68 -4.80 3.04
N VAL A 11 0.75 -5.93 3.73
CA VAL A 11 0.85 -6.01 5.19
C VAL A 11 2.05 -6.86 5.53
N HIS A 12 2.96 -6.31 6.33
CA HIS A 12 4.18 -6.97 6.77
C HIS A 12 4.10 -7.17 8.29
N GLU A 13 4.61 -8.31 8.76
CA GLU A 13 4.86 -8.55 10.17
C GLU A 13 6.35 -8.29 10.42
N LEU A 14 6.68 -7.19 11.12
CA LEU A 14 8.07 -6.80 11.39
C LEU A 14 8.60 -7.43 12.68
N GLU A 15 7.71 -7.56 13.67
CA GLU A 15 7.93 -8.29 14.93
C GLU A 15 6.72 -9.21 15.17
N GLU A 16 6.89 -10.25 16.00
CA GLU A 16 5.82 -11.21 16.27
C GLU A 16 4.56 -10.51 16.82
N GLY A 17 3.46 -10.62 16.07
CA GLY A 17 2.19 -9.99 16.42
C GLY A 17 2.06 -8.52 16.03
N GLU A 18 3.08 -7.92 15.41
CA GLU A 18 3.10 -6.52 14.99
C GLU A 18 2.98 -6.36 13.46
N PHE A 19 1.78 -6.00 13.01
CA PHE A 19 1.44 -5.91 11.60
C PHE A 19 1.35 -4.47 11.10
N TYR A 20 2.13 -4.13 10.08
CA TYR A 20 2.20 -2.81 9.46
C TYR A 20 1.69 -2.88 8.03
N TRP A 21 0.82 -1.94 7.64
CA TRP A 21 0.42 -1.80 6.24
C TRP A 21 1.33 -0.84 5.48
N VAL A 22 1.52 -1.08 4.19
CA VAL A 22 2.25 -0.20 3.28
C VAL A 22 1.47 -0.08 1.97
N LEU A 23 1.25 1.15 1.54
CA LEU A 23 0.79 1.49 0.20
C LEU A 23 1.99 1.76 -0.69
N MET A 24 1.98 1.19 -1.89
CA MET A 24 3.05 1.37 -2.87
C MET A 24 2.48 1.66 -4.25
N GLU A 25 3.23 2.39 -5.06
CA GLU A 25 2.90 2.69 -6.45
C GLU A 25 3.86 1.98 -7.40
N GLY A 26 3.28 1.27 -8.37
CA GLY A 26 4.04 0.70 -9.46
C GLY A 26 4.65 1.81 -10.31
N THR A 27 5.92 1.67 -10.66
CA THR A 27 6.65 2.60 -11.50
C THR A 27 6.96 1.96 -12.85
N ASP A 28 7.18 2.79 -13.87
CA ASP A 28 7.50 2.32 -15.22
C ASP A 28 8.96 1.82 -15.35
N TYR A 29 9.73 1.80 -14.25
CA TYR A 29 11.11 1.33 -14.24
C TYR A 29 11.15 -0.19 -14.27
N ALA A 30 11.38 -0.79 -15.44
CA ALA A 30 11.70 -2.21 -15.51
C ALA A 30 13.12 -2.44 -14.95
N MET A 31 13.24 -3.03 -13.76
CA MET A 31 14.44 -3.75 -13.34
C MET A 31 14.27 -5.23 -13.71
N GLU A 32 15.30 -5.85 -14.30
CA GLU A 32 15.22 -7.23 -14.80
C GLU A 32 14.75 -8.26 -13.74
N ASP A 33 14.98 -7.98 -12.45
CA ASP A 33 14.69 -8.91 -11.34
C ASP A 33 13.86 -8.31 -10.19
N ALA A 34 13.23 -7.15 -10.35
CA ALA A 34 12.44 -6.52 -9.28
C ALA A 34 11.10 -5.99 -9.77
N LEU A 35 10.04 -6.23 -8.98
CA LEU A 35 8.76 -5.55 -9.18
C LEU A 35 8.92 -4.09 -8.73
N PRO A 36 8.78 -3.10 -9.61
CA PRO A 36 9.23 -1.74 -9.34
C PRO A 36 8.14 -0.95 -8.62
N TYR A 37 7.87 -1.30 -7.36
CA TYR A 37 6.96 -0.59 -6.49
C TYR A 37 7.73 0.34 -5.55
N LEU A 38 7.32 1.61 -5.47
CA LEU A 38 7.85 2.57 -4.49
C LEU A 38 6.82 2.84 -3.40
N PRO A 39 7.23 2.94 -2.11
CA PRO A 39 6.32 3.29 -1.03
C PRO A 39 5.68 4.66 -1.23
N LEU A 40 4.36 4.73 -1.02
CA LEU A 40 3.57 5.97 -0.99
C LEU A 40 3.26 6.40 0.44
N GLU A 41 2.79 5.46 1.25
CA GLU A 41 2.40 5.69 2.64
C GLU A 41 2.50 4.38 3.42
N SER A 42 2.75 4.46 4.73
CA SER A 42 2.81 3.30 5.60
C SER A 42 2.19 3.59 6.96
N ALA A 43 1.80 2.53 7.68
CA ALA A 43 1.47 2.62 9.08
C ALA A 43 2.65 3.17 9.90
N THR A 44 2.36 4.08 10.83
CA THR A 44 3.36 4.53 11.83
C THR A 44 3.39 3.60 13.04
N ASP A 45 2.23 3.04 13.41
CA ASP A 45 2.07 2.13 14.56
C ASP A 45 1.55 0.75 14.10
N PRO A 46 1.95 -0.34 14.79
CA PRO A 46 1.52 -1.69 14.45
C PRO A 46 0.04 -1.91 14.77
N GLN A 47 -0.54 -2.87 14.06
CA GLN A 47 -1.82 -3.48 14.42
C GLN A 47 -1.57 -4.86 15.02
N SER A 48 -2.44 -5.29 15.92
CA SER A 48 -2.33 -6.59 16.62
C SER A 48 -2.71 -7.80 15.76
N THR A 49 -3.25 -7.59 14.55
CA THR A 49 -3.56 -8.66 13.62
C THR A 49 -3.33 -8.21 12.18
N TYR A 50 -2.95 -9.17 11.32
CA TYR A 50 -2.84 -8.97 9.88
C TYR A 50 -4.10 -8.34 9.27
N ALA A 51 -5.28 -8.84 9.67
CA ALA A 51 -6.56 -8.37 9.14
C ALA A 51 -6.84 -6.91 9.52
N ASN A 52 -6.53 -6.50 10.76
CA ASN A 52 -6.68 -5.12 11.17
C ASN A 52 -5.75 -4.18 10.39
N ALA A 53 -4.49 -4.59 10.17
CA ALA A 53 -3.56 -3.84 9.33
C ALA A 53 -4.09 -3.69 7.89
N LEU A 54 -4.64 -4.76 7.30
CA LEU A 54 -5.21 -4.71 5.96
C LEU A 54 -6.40 -3.75 5.88
N VAL A 55 -7.32 -3.80 6.85
CA VAL A 55 -8.47 -2.88 6.91
C VAL A 55 -8.01 -1.44 7.08
N ALA A 56 -7.02 -1.18 7.93
CA ALA A 56 -6.43 0.15 8.10
C ALA A 56 -5.80 0.66 6.80
N GLY A 57 -5.09 -0.19 6.05
CA GLY A 57 -4.56 0.13 4.73
C GLY A 57 -5.65 0.46 3.70
N VAL A 58 -6.77 -0.29 3.68
CA VAL A 58 -7.92 0.04 2.83
C VAL A 58 -8.55 1.37 3.21
N ALA A 59 -8.59 1.69 4.51
CA ALA A 59 -9.04 3.01 4.98
C ALA A 59 -8.11 4.13 4.48
N ALA A 60 -6.79 3.90 4.47
CA ALA A 60 -5.82 4.84 3.91
C ALA A 60 -6.03 5.06 2.40
N ILE A 61 -6.28 4.00 1.61
CA ILE A 61 -6.65 4.11 0.18
C ILE A 61 -7.87 5.01 -0.01
N ARG A 62 -8.94 4.77 0.78
CA ARG A 62 -10.17 5.56 0.70
C ARG A 62 -9.95 7.02 1.06
N ARG A 63 -9.10 7.29 2.06
CA ARG A 63 -8.73 8.66 2.44
C ARG A 63 -7.92 9.35 1.35
N MET A 64 -6.98 8.65 0.73
CA MET A 64 -6.06 9.22 -0.26
C MET A 64 -6.72 9.43 -1.64
N PHE A 65 -7.51 8.46 -2.10
CA PHE A 65 -8.05 8.45 -3.48
C PHE A 65 -9.57 8.59 -3.55
N GLY A 66 -10.27 8.58 -2.41
CA GLY A 66 -11.72 8.62 -2.38
C GLY A 66 -12.38 7.32 -2.87
N LYS A 67 -13.69 7.40 -3.12
CA LYS A 67 -14.53 6.23 -3.46
C LYS A 67 -14.21 5.60 -4.83
N GLU A 68 -13.65 6.37 -5.75
CA GLU A 68 -13.36 5.92 -7.12
C GLU A 68 -11.98 5.24 -7.23
N GLY A 69 -11.23 5.19 -6.12
CA GLY A 69 -9.88 4.66 -6.09
C GLY A 69 -8.88 5.54 -6.85
N PRO A 70 -7.65 5.06 -7.06
CA PRO A 70 -6.57 5.80 -7.69
C PRO A 70 -6.79 5.94 -9.20
N ARG A 71 -7.75 6.78 -9.59
CA ARG A 71 -7.86 7.34 -10.94
C ARG A 71 -7.11 8.68 -10.98
N ALA A 72 -6.61 9.06 -12.15
CA ALA A 72 -5.91 10.33 -12.34
C ALA A 72 -6.86 11.53 -12.25
#